data_AF-A0A7C6PHQ1-F1
#
_entry.id   AF-A0A7C6PHQ1-F1
#
_cell.length_a   1.000
_cell.length_b   1.000
_cell.length_c   1.000
_cell.angle_alpha   90.00
_cell.angle_beta   90.00
_cell.angle_gamma   90.00
#
_symmetry.space_group_name_H-M   'P 1'
#
loop_
_entity.id
_entity.type
_entity.pdbx_description
1 polymer ?
#
loop_
_entity_poly.entity_id
_entity_poly.type
_entity_poly.pdbx_seq_one_letter_code
_entity_poly.pdbx_strand_id
1 'polypeptide(L)'
;MASPEASAKAKRFEAPSEGKAGVYIYRNSFVGKSLKKDLWIDGKCVGESAPNVFFYTQVKGGETHKIETESEFSPNTLELMLEAGKNYFIRQFIKMGAFVGGADLEQVSEEQGKADIAELEMALPGKCSAER
;
A
#
# COMPACT_ATOMS: atom_id res chain seq x y z
N MET A 1 -2.95 3.16 14.44
CA MET A 1 -2.88 1.74 14.05
C MET A 1 -4.24 1.12 14.21
N ALA A 2 -4.56 0.10 13.42
CA ALA A 2 -5.73 -0.75 13.62
C ALA A 2 -5.56 -1.60 14.90
N SER A 3 -6.61 -2.29 15.34
CA SER A 3 -6.51 -3.19 16.49
C SER A 3 -5.61 -4.40 16.16
N PRO A 4 -4.97 -5.02 17.17
CA PRO A 4 -4.16 -6.22 16.96
C PRO A 4 -4.95 -7.36 16.29
N GLU A 5 -6.24 -7.51 16.61
CA GLU A 5 -7.12 -8.52 16.03
C GLU A 5 -7.39 -8.25 14.55
N ALA A 6 -7.59 -6.98 14.18
CA ALA A 6 -7.76 -6.59 12.78
C ALA A 6 -6.47 -6.83 11.97
N SER A 7 -5.31 -6.46 12.53
CA SER A 7 -4.02 -6.75 11.91
C SER A 7 -3.79 -8.25 11.74
N ALA A 8 -4.00 -9.04 12.79
CA ALA A 8 -3.85 -10.50 12.75
C ALA A 8 -4.79 -11.15 11.72
N LYS A 9 -6.05 -10.67 11.62
CA LYS A 9 -6.99 -11.14 10.60
C LYS A 9 -6.49 -10.83 9.18
N ALA A 10 -6.01 -9.62 8.92
CA ALA A 10 -5.46 -9.25 7.61
C ALA A 10 -4.22 -10.09 7.25
N LYS A 11 -3.35 -10.38 8.23
CA LYS A 11 -2.17 -11.24 8.07
C LYS A 11 -2.48 -12.73 7.82
N ARG A 12 -3.75 -13.15 7.86
CA ARG A 12 -4.13 -14.48 7.36
C ARG A 12 -4.19 -14.56 5.85
N PHE A 13 -4.15 -13.42 5.16
CA PHE A 13 -4.18 -13.31 3.70
C PHE A 13 -5.33 -14.12 3.08
N GLU A 14 -6.49 -14.10 3.76
CA GLU A 14 -7.71 -14.74 3.28
C GLU A 14 -8.05 -14.20 1.88
N ALA A 15 -8.66 -15.06 1.06
CA ALA A 15 -9.12 -14.63 -0.25
C ALA A 15 -10.07 -13.43 -0.12
N PRO A 16 -10.01 -12.45 -1.03
CA PRO A 16 -10.92 -11.32 -1.01
C PRO A 16 -12.36 -11.77 -1.28
N SER A 17 -13.31 -10.88 -0.99
CA SER A 17 -14.73 -11.15 -1.24
C SER A 17 -14.99 -11.45 -2.71
N GLU A 18 -16.10 -12.12 -3.02
CA GLU A 18 -16.45 -12.46 -4.40
C GLU A 18 -16.43 -11.23 -5.32
N GLY A 19 -15.78 -11.37 -6.48
CA GLY A 19 -15.62 -10.29 -7.46
C GLY A 19 -14.65 -9.17 -7.04
N LYS A 20 -13.90 -9.34 -5.94
CA LYS A 20 -12.91 -8.37 -5.46
C LYS A 20 -11.48 -8.87 -5.61
N ALA A 21 -10.54 -7.93 -5.68
CA ALA A 21 -9.12 -8.17 -5.48
C ALA A 21 -8.70 -7.53 -4.14
N GLY A 22 -7.88 -8.21 -3.36
CA GLY A 22 -7.28 -7.65 -2.16
C GLY A 22 -5.99 -6.93 -2.50
N VAL A 23 -5.79 -5.74 -1.91
CA VAL A 23 -4.60 -4.91 -2.14
C VAL A 23 -3.97 -4.61 -0.80
N TYR A 24 -2.74 -5.06 -0.65
CA TYR A 24 -1.86 -4.71 0.46
C TYR A 24 -0.85 -3.67 -0.03
N ILE A 25 -0.84 -2.49 0.58
CA ILE A 25 0.18 -1.49 0.33
C ILE A 25 1.00 -1.33 1.60
N TYR A 26 2.33 -1.45 1.53
CA TYR A 26 3.17 -1.47 2.72
C TYR A 26 4.49 -0.75 2.54
N ARG A 27 5.10 -0.38 3.66
CA ARG A 27 6.45 0.19 3.72
C ARG A 27 7.25 -0.52 4.81
N ASN A 28 8.18 -1.37 4.41
CA ASN A 28 9.05 -2.15 5.29
C ASN A 28 10.46 -1.53 5.46
N SER A 29 10.61 -0.22 5.25
CA SER A 29 11.92 0.45 5.29
C SER A 29 11.96 1.58 6.31
N PHE A 30 13.10 1.66 7.02
CA PHE A 30 13.45 2.75 7.94
C PHE A 30 13.98 4.01 7.23
N VAL A 31 14.31 3.93 5.94
CA VAL A 31 14.77 5.09 5.16
C VAL A 31 13.66 6.13 5.11
N GLY A 32 13.99 7.39 5.38
CA GLY A 32 13.01 8.48 5.44
C GLY A 32 12.06 8.37 6.63
N LYS A 33 12.53 7.96 7.82
CA LYS A 33 11.69 7.70 9.01
C LYS A 33 10.74 8.84 9.39
N SER A 34 11.14 10.09 9.18
CA SER A 34 10.32 11.28 9.45
C SER A 34 9.35 11.63 8.33
N LEU A 35 9.46 10.96 7.17
CA LEU A 35 8.60 11.17 6.03
C LEU A 35 7.38 10.29 6.14
N LYS A 36 6.23 10.94 5.97
CA LYS A 36 4.97 10.29 5.68
C LYS A 36 4.61 10.53 4.22
N LYS A 37 3.83 9.63 3.64
CA LYS A 37 3.44 9.71 2.23
C LYS A 37 2.02 9.22 2.04
N ASP A 38 1.18 10.06 1.45
CA ASP A 38 -0.18 9.68 1.13
C ASP A 38 -0.23 8.58 0.06
N LEU A 39 -1.24 7.71 0.17
CA LEU A 39 -1.50 6.59 -0.72
C LEU A 39 -2.94 6.65 -1.24
N TRP A 40 -3.11 6.37 -2.53
CA TRP A 40 -4.42 6.35 -3.18
C TRP A 40 -4.57 5.14 -4.08
N ILE A 41 -5.82 4.71 -4.26
CA ILE A 41 -6.21 3.78 -5.31
C ILE A 41 -7.40 4.39 -6.06
N ASP A 42 -7.26 4.56 -7.36
CA ASP A 42 -8.26 5.20 -8.24
C ASP A 42 -8.70 6.59 -7.74
N GLY A 43 -7.74 7.39 -7.25
CA GLY A 43 -8.00 8.70 -6.65
C GLY A 43 -8.66 8.65 -5.27
N LYS A 44 -9.03 7.46 -4.75
CA LYS A 44 -9.57 7.32 -3.38
C LYS A 44 -8.42 7.17 -2.40
N CYS A 45 -8.42 7.99 -1.36
CA CYS A 45 -7.43 7.92 -0.31
C CYS A 45 -7.48 6.56 0.42
N VAL A 46 -6.31 5.92 0.54
CA VAL A 46 -6.07 4.77 1.40
C VAL A 46 -5.59 5.24 2.77
N GLY A 47 -4.67 6.20 2.80
CA GLY A 47 -4.19 6.82 4.02
C GLY A 47 -2.76 7.34 3.89
N GLU A 48 -2.25 7.87 5.00
CA GLU A 48 -0.91 8.42 5.10
C GLU A 48 0.07 7.35 5.63
N SER A 49 0.98 6.89 4.78
CA SER A 49 1.96 5.84 5.07
C SER A 49 3.09 6.32 5.97
N ALA A 50 3.53 5.44 6.88
CA ALA A 50 4.66 5.63 7.79
C ALA A 50 5.63 4.42 7.71
N PRO A 51 6.82 4.48 8.32
CA PRO A 51 7.69 3.30 8.38
C PRO A 51 7.04 2.12 9.11
N ASN A 52 7.27 0.92 8.59
CA ASN A 52 6.88 -0.38 9.16
C ASN A 52 5.37 -0.58 9.35
N VAL A 53 4.58 -0.05 8.41
CA VAL A 53 3.13 -0.25 8.40
C VAL A 53 2.66 -0.85 7.08
N PHE A 54 1.48 -1.45 7.11
CA PHE A 54 0.74 -1.83 5.93
C PHE A 54 -0.72 -1.37 6.01
N PHE A 55 -1.33 -1.23 4.84
CA PHE A 55 -2.76 -1.02 4.64
C PHE A 55 -3.31 -2.23 3.89
N TYR A 56 -4.56 -2.58 4.17
CA TYR A 56 -5.31 -3.58 3.41
C TYR A 56 -6.66 -3.02 3.00
N THR A 57 -6.99 -3.15 1.72
CA THR A 57 -8.30 -2.80 1.16
C THR A 57 -8.69 -3.77 0.06
N GLN A 58 -9.96 -3.76 -0.34
CA GLN A 58 -10.46 -4.54 -1.46
C GLN A 58 -11.00 -3.63 -2.55
N VAL A 59 -10.62 -3.91 -3.79
CA VAL A 59 -11.08 -3.19 -4.99
C VAL A 59 -11.79 -4.14 -5.94
N LYS A 60 -12.35 -3.62 -7.02
CA LYS A 60 -13.04 -4.47 -8.01
C LYS A 60 -12.02 -5.41 -8.67
N GLY A 61 -12.38 -6.68 -8.83
CA GLY A 61 -11.55 -7.61 -9.59
C GLY A 61 -11.87 -7.55 -11.08
N GLY A 62 -10.91 -7.93 -11.91
CA GLY A 62 -11.02 -7.94 -13.37
C GLY A 62 -10.88 -6.58 -14.04
N GLU A 63 -10.32 -5.58 -13.35
CA GLU A 63 -10.10 -4.23 -13.87
C GLU A 63 -8.68 -3.72 -13.57
N THR A 64 -8.22 -2.79 -14.40
CA THR A 64 -6.98 -2.06 -14.14
C THR A 64 -7.23 -0.98 -13.10
N HIS A 65 -6.47 -1.02 -12.02
CA HIS A 65 -6.49 -0.06 -10.94
C HIS A 65 -5.24 0.82 -10.96
N LYS A 66 -5.42 2.09 -10.62
CA LYS A 66 -4.32 3.06 -10.52
C LYS A 66 -3.94 3.24 -9.05
N ILE A 67 -2.82 2.67 -8.64
CA ILE A 67 -2.28 2.80 -7.28
C ILE A 67 -1.22 3.87 -7.26
N GLU A 68 -1.26 4.74 -6.27
CA GLU A 68 -0.42 5.92 -6.31
C GLU A 68 0.10 6.35 -4.94
N THR A 69 1.28 6.96 -4.91
CA THR A 69 1.89 7.55 -3.72
C THR A 69 2.17 9.02 -3.92
N GLU A 70 2.21 9.78 -2.84
CA GLU A 70 2.69 11.16 -2.84
C GLU A 70 4.20 11.14 -3.06
N SER A 71 4.72 12.05 -3.86
CA SER A 71 6.16 12.23 -4.03
C SER A 71 6.47 13.47 -4.85
N GLU A 72 7.65 14.02 -4.64
CA GLU A 72 8.08 15.30 -5.21
C GLU A 72 8.72 15.15 -6.59
N PHE A 73 8.91 13.92 -7.07
CA PHE A 73 9.55 13.60 -8.35
C PHE A 73 8.84 12.41 -9.04
N SER A 74 8.90 12.34 -10.38
CA SER A 74 8.37 11.25 -11.25
C SER A 74 6.86 10.94 -11.17
N PRO A 75 6.26 10.22 -12.13
CA PRO A 75 4.93 9.65 -11.97
C PRO A 75 4.98 8.52 -10.93
N ASN A 76 4.49 8.79 -9.72
CA ASN A 76 4.51 7.85 -8.58
C ASN A 76 3.23 7.01 -8.57
N THR A 77 2.98 6.41 -9.72
CA THR A 77 1.74 5.78 -10.13
C THR A 77 2.08 4.42 -10.72
N LEU A 78 1.36 3.40 -10.25
CA LEU A 78 1.46 2.02 -10.67
C LEU A 78 0.07 1.56 -11.14
N GLU A 79 -0.06 1.26 -12.42
CA GLU A 79 -1.30 0.72 -13.00
C GLU A 79 -1.21 -0.80 -13.12
N LEU A 80 -2.15 -1.51 -12.50
CA LEU A 80 -2.16 -2.98 -12.45
C LEU A 80 -3.55 -3.53 -12.76
N MET A 81 -3.62 -4.55 -13.61
CA MET A 81 -4.81 -5.39 -13.75
C MET A 81 -4.91 -6.30 -12.53
N LEU A 82 -5.95 -6.12 -11.71
CA LEU A 82 -6.14 -6.90 -10.50
C LEU A 82 -7.24 -7.93 -10.71
N GLU A 83 -6.88 -9.21 -10.71
CA GLU A 83 -7.82 -10.31 -10.91
C GLU A 83 -8.68 -10.55 -9.66
N ALA A 84 -9.95 -10.89 -9.88
CA ALA A 84 -10.85 -11.26 -8.78
C ALA A 84 -10.34 -12.51 -8.05
N GLY A 85 -10.49 -12.54 -6.72
CA GLY A 85 -10.09 -13.66 -5.88
C GLY A 85 -8.60 -13.69 -5.52
N LYS A 86 -7.78 -12.74 -5.98
CA LYS A 86 -6.35 -12.67 -5.67
C LYS A 86 -5.99 -11.53 -4.73
N ASN A 87 -4.91 -11.73 -3.97
CA ASN A 87 -4.28 -10.70 -3.15
C ASN A 87 -3.02 -10.18 -3.85
N TYR A 88 -2.87 -8.86 -3.90
CA TYR A 88 -1.75 -8.17 -4.52
C TYR A 88 -0.97 -7.38 -3.46
N PHE A 89 0.34 -7.34 -3.63
CA PHE A 89 1.27 -6.80 -2.66
C PHE A 89 2.10 -5.71 -3.33
N ILE A 90 1.97 -4.49 -2.81
CA ILE A 90 2.55 -3.29 -3.38
C ILE A 90 3.44 -2.66 -2.32
N ARG A 91 4.72 -2.63 -2.60
CA ARG A 91 5.71 -2.03 -1.72
C ARG A 91 5.90 -0.57 -2.08
N GLN A 92 5.72 0.29 -1.10
CA GLN A 92 6.16 1.68 -1.15
C GLN A 92 7.60 1.78 -0.65
N PHE A 93 8.46 2.41 -1.43
CA PHE A 93 9.84 2.70 -1.04
C PHE A 93 10.15 4.18 -1.18
N ILE A 94 11.02 4.69 -0.31
CA ILE A 94 11.47 6.08 -0.33
C ILE A 94 12.59 6.22 -1.36
N LYS A 95 12.43 7.20 -2.25
CA LYS A 95 13.48 7.65 -3.17
C LYS A 95 14.20 8.82 -2.52
N MET A 96 15.48 8.64 -2.18
CA MET A 96 16.30 9.72 -1.65
C MET A 96 16.66 10.69 -2.79
N GLY A 97 16.15 11.92 -2.73
CA GLY A 97 16.57 13.02 -3.58
C GLY A 97 17.68 13.85 -2.94
N ALA A 98 18.28 14.75 -3.73
CA ALA A 98 19.37 15.62 -3.26
C ALA A 98 18.97 16.58 -2.13
N PHE A 99 17.67 16.93 -2.04
CA PHE A 99 17.15 17.88 -1.05
C PHE A 99 15.84 17.42 -0.40
N VAL A 100 15.04 16.60 -1.08
CA VAL A 100 13.76 16.12 -0.53
C VAL A 100 13.51 14.65 -0.89
N GLY A 101 12.83 13.93 0.00
CA GLY A 101 12.52 12.52 -0.17
C GLY A 101 11.23 12.31 -0.96
N GLY A 102 11.37 11.70 -2.14
CA GLY A 102 10.25 11.15 -2.91
C GLY A 102 9.88 9.74 -2.43
N ALA A 103 8.93 9.13 -3.10
CA ALA A 103 8.49 7.77 -2.89
C ALA A 103 7.94 7.19 -4.18
N ASP A 104 8.01 5.88 -4.32
CA ASP A 104 7.47 5.17 -5.47
C ASP A 104 6.94 3.79 -5.04
N LEU A 105 6.28 3.12 -5.98
CA LEU A 105 5.57 1.87 -5.76
C LEU A 105 6.10 0.77 -6.68
N GLU A 106 6.21 -0.43 -6.15
CA GLU A 106 6.49 -1.63 -6.93
C GLU A 106 5.53 -2.76 -6.53
N GLN A 107 5.05 -3.52 -7.50
CA GLN A 107 4.39 -4.78 -7.21
C GLN A 107 5.46 -5.82 -6.88
N VAL A 108 5.27 -6.55 -5.79
CA VAL A 108 6.13 -7.68 -5.41
C VAL A 108 5.39 -9.01 -5.56
N SER A 109 6.12 -10.12 -5.46
CA SER A 109 5.50 -11.45 -5.44
C SER A 109 4.66 -11.65 -4.17
N GLU A 110 3.73 -12.61 -4.22
CA GLU A 110 2.91 -12.97 -3.07
C GLU A 110 3.75 -13.48 -1.90
N GLU A 111 4.79 -14.27 -2.17
CA GLU A 111 5.70 -14.80 -1.15
C GLU A 111 6.45 -13.68 -0.44
N GLN A 112 7.03 -12.74 -1.21
CA GLN A 112 7.76 -11.61 -0.65
C GLN A 112 6.84 -10.68 0.13
N GLY A 113 5.67 -10.35 -0.43
CA GLY A 113 4.70 -9.46 0.21
C GLY A 113 4.16 -10.01 1.54
N LYS A 114 3.86 -11.32 1.60
CA LYS A 114 3.46 -11.98 2.85
C LYS A 114 4.56 -11.98 3.90
N ALA A 115 5.79 -12.28 3.48
CA ALA A 115 6.94 -12.28 4.38
C ALA A 115 7.21 -10.89 4.95
N ASP A 116 7.15 -9.85 4.11
CA ASP A 116 7.31 -8.48 4.54
C ASP A 116 6.22 -8.07 5.54
N ILE A 117 4.95 -8.29 5.22
CA ILE A 117 3.79 -7.86 6.02
C ILE A 117 3.71 -8.59 7.37
N ALA A 118 4.23 -9.80 7.48
CA ALA A 118 4.25 -10.55 8.74
C ALA A 118 4.87 -9.72 9.89
N GLU A 119 5.92 -8.95 9.57
CA GLU A 119 6.68 -8.13 10.51
C GLU A 119 6.10 -6.70 10.71
N LEU A 120 5.01 -6.34 10.01
CA LEU A 120 4.48 -4.97 9.99
C LEU A 120 3.18 -4.82 10.77
N GLU A 121 2.85 -3.60 11.18
CA GLU A 121 1.57 -3.32 11.84
C GLU A 121 0.55 -2.73 10.87
N MET A 122 -0.73 -3.07 11.06
CA MET A 122 -1.79 -2.55 10.19
C MET A 122 -2.10 -1.10 10.57
N ALA A 123 -1.97 -0.19 9.62
CA ALA A 123 -2.41 1.19 9.77
C ALA A 123 -3.93 1.30 9.61
N LEU A 124 -4.52 2.33 10.22
CA LEU A 124 -5.92 2.66 9.96
C LEU A 124 -6.03 3.34 8.60
N PRO A 125 -7.04 3.01 7.77
CA PRO A 125 -7.38 3.85 6.64
C PRO A 125 -7.60 5.29 7.12
N GLY A 126 -7.08 6.25 6.37
CA GLY A 126 -6.96 7.63 6.85
C GLY A 126 -7.43 8.67 5.85
N LYS A 127 -7.27 9.94 6.23
CA LYS A 127 -7.37 11.08 5.31
C LYS A 127 -5.99 11.32 4.72
N CYS A 128 -5.97 11.59 3.42
CA CYS A 128 -4.78 12.05 2.72
C CYS A 128 -4.72 13.57 2.88
N SER A 129 -3.53 14.10 3.06
CA SER A 129 -3.27 15.51 3.25
C SER A 129 -3.20 16.28 1.92
N ALA A 130 -2.77 15.61 0.84
CA ALA A 130 -2.76 16.16 -0.50
C ALA A 130 -4.09 15.91 -1.25
N GLU A 131 -4.50 16.87 -2.08
CA GLU A 131 -5.59 16.70 -3.04
C GLU A 131 -5.08 15.94 -4.28
N ARG A 132 -5.89 15.03 -4.83
CA ARG A 132 -5.51 14.20 -5.98
C ARG A 132 -6.65 14.04 -6.97
#